data_AF-A0A9D1VDS2-F1
#
_entry.id   AF-A0A9D1VDS2-F1
#
_cell.length_a   1.000
_cell.length_b   1.000
_cell.length_c   1.000
_cell.angle_alpha   90.00
_cell.angle_beta   90.00
_cell.angle_gamma   90.00
#
_symmetry.space_group_name_H-M   'P 1'
#
loop_
_entity.id
_entity.type
_entity.pdbx_description
1 polymer ?
#
loop_
_entity_poly.entity_id
_entity_poly.type
_entity_poly.pdbx_seq_one_letter_code
_entity_poly.pdbx_strand_id
1 'polypeptide(L)'
;MEREKLGSRLGFILLSAGCAIGIGNVWKFPYLAGQYGGAAFVLFYILFLLFLGLPIMTMEFSVGRASRKSPVLAYNVLEKPGQKWHLHGYLCLVGNYLLMMFYTSVT
;
A
#
# COMPACT_ATOMS: atom_id res chain seq x y z
N MET A 1 8.85 -20.39 15.37
CA MET A 1 7.77 -19.46 15.75
C MET A 1 6.62 -19.63 14.78
N GLU A 2 5.52 -20.21 15.26
CA GLU A 2 4.28 -20.29 14.48
C GLU A 2 3.67 -18.88 14.39
N ARG A 3 3.19 -18.50 13.21
CA ARG A 3 2.72 -17.13 12.95
C ARG A 3 1.23 -17.05 13.22
N GLU A 4 0.83 -16.14 14.10
CA GLU A 4 -0.57 -15.82 14.36
C GLU A 4 -1.28 -15.50 13.04
N LYS A 5 -2.35 -16.25 12.75
CA LYS A 5 -3.22 -16.01 11.60
C LYS A 5 -4.44 -15.24 12.10
N LEU A 6 -4.86 -14.19 11.38
CA LEU A 6 -6.13 -13.55 11.70
C LEU A 6 -7.26 -14.59 11.61
N GLY A 7 -8.01 -14.75 12.71
CA GLY A 7 -9.07 -15.75 12.84
C GLY A 7 -10.33 -15.47 12.00
N SER A 8 -10.48 -14.28 11.43
CA SER A 8 -11.65 -13.91 10.62
C SER A 8 -11.26 -13.18 9.33
N ARG A 9 -11.82 -13.64 8.19
CA ARG A 9 -11.66 -12.99 6.88
C ARG A 9 -12.24 -11.58 6.89
N LEU A 10 -13.35 -11.37 7.60
CA LEU A 10 -13.94 -10.04 7.76
C LEU A 10 -13.01 -9.12 8.54
N GLY A 11 -12.36 -9.61 9.59
CA GLY A 11 -11.37 -8.85 10.35
C GLY A 11 -10.19 -8.41 9.47
N PHE A 12 -9.72 -9.28 8.57
CA PHE A 12 -8.67 -8.93 7.62
C PHE A 12 -9.10 -7.86 6.60
N ILE A 13 -10.31 -7.98 6.05
CA ILE A 13 -10.85 -7.01 5.09
C ILE A 13 -11.04 -5.65 5.77
N LEU A 14 -11.62 -5.62 6.97
CA LEU A 14 -11.86 -4.38 7.72
C LEU A 14 -10.56 -3.70 8.14
N LEU A 15 -9.56 -4.47 8.61
CA LEU A 15 -8.24 -3.94 8.92
C LEU A 15 -7.57 -3.33 7.68
N SER A 16 -7.61 -4.04 6.56
CA SER A 16 -7.03 -3.57 5.30
C SER A 16 -7.74 -2.32 4.78
N ALA A 17 -9.08 -2.27 4.89
CA ALA A 17 -9.88 -1.11 4.52
C ALA A 17 -9.57 0.09 5.43
N GLY A 18 -9.41 -0.12 6.74
CA GLY A 18 -9.02 0.92 7.68
C GLY A 18 -7.64 1.52 7.40
N CYS A 19 -6.67 0.70 6.98
CA CYS A 19 -5.36 1.19 6.55
C CYS A 19 -5.40 1.93 5.20
N ALA A 20 -6.29 1.53 4.28
CA ALA A 20 -6.41 2.14 2.96
C ALA A 20 -7.18 3.47 2.96
N ILE A 21 -8.14 3.64 3.88
CA ILE A 21 -8.98 4.85 3.98
C ILE A 21 -8.28 5.87 4.89
N GLY A 22 -7.40 6.67 4.31
CA GLY A 22 -6.71 7.77 4.99
C GLY A 22 -7.48 9.10 4.94
N ILE A 23 -6.99 10.09 5.69
CA ILE A 23 -7.59 11.43 5.73
C ILE A 23 -7.68 12.02 4.31
N GLY A 24 -6.67 11.83 3.48
CA GLY A 24 -6.64 12.28 2.08
C GLY A 24 -7.89 11.92 1.25
N ASN A 25 -8.49 10.74 1.47
CA ASN A 25 -9.71 10.36 0.75
C ASN A 25 -10.94 11.19 1.13
N VAL A 26 -10.95 11.79 2.33
CA VAL A 26 -12.11 12.53 2.87
C VAL A 26 -12.12 14.00 2.41
N TRP A 27 -10.96 14.64 2.26
CA TRP A 27 -10.87 16.07 1.91
C TRP A 27 -10.17 16.35 0.58
N LYS A 28 -9.07 15.64 0.26
CA LYS A 28 -8.31 15.88 -0.97
C LYS A 28 -9.09 15.42 -2.20
N PHE A 29 -9.75 14.25 -2.11
CA PHE A 29 -10.55 13.70 -3.20
C PHE A 29 -11.71 14.62 -3.63
N PRO A 30 -12.62 15.07 -2.73
CA PRO A 30 -13.70 15.96 -3.13
C PRO A 30 -13.21 17.34 -3.57
N TYR A 31 -12.11 17.84 -2.99
CA TYR A 31 -11.49 19.10 -3.42
C TYR A 31 -10.98 19.02 -4.87
N LEU A 32 -10.23 17.97 -5.20
CA LEU A 32 -9.73 17.74 -6.56
C LEU A 32 -10.88 17.47 -7.53
N ALA A 33 -11.87 16.66 -7.14
CA ALA A 33 -13.04 16.43 -7.98
C ALA A 33 -13.79 17.74 -8.25
N GLY A 34 -14.01 18.60 -7.25
CA GLY A 34 -14.65 19.90 -7.45
C GLY A 34 -13.87 20.83 -8.38
N GLN A 35 -12.54 20.85 -8.29
CA GLN A 35 -11.68 21.73 -9.07
C GLN A 35 -11.46 21.27 -10.52
N TYR A 36 -11.38 19.95 -10.76
CA TYR A 36 -11.02 19.36 -12.06
C TYR A 36 -12.22 18.90 -12.90
N GLY A 37 -13.40 19.50 -12.71
CA GLY A 37 -14.57 19.23 -13.55
C GLY A 37 -15.49 18.10 -13.04
N GLY A 38 -15.49 17.85 -11.73
CA GLY A 38 -16.48 17.03 -11.03
C GLY A 38 -16.52 15.59 -11.53
N ALA A 39 -17.65 15.23 -12.15
CA ALA A 39 -17.94 13.89 -12.62
C ALA A 39 -16.95 13.38 -13.68
N ALA A 40 -16.44 14.26 -14.55
CA ALA A 40 -15.46 13.87 -15.58
C ALA A 40 -14.13 13.43 -14.93
N PHE A 41 -13.66 14.16 -13.92
CA PHE A 41 -12.48 13.79 -13.15
C PHE A 41 -12.67 12.45 -12.43
N VAL A 42 -13.83 12.22 -11.81
CA VAL A 42 -14.13 10.96 -11.13
C VAL A 42 -14.10 9.78 -12.10
N LEU A 43 -14.58 9.95 -13.33
CA LEU A 43 -14.59 8.89 -14.34
C LEU A 43 -13.17 8.50 -14.76
N PHE A 44 -12.30 9.48 -15.04
CA PHE A 44 -10.88 9.23 -15.30
C PHE A 44 -10.15 8.68 -14.07
N TYR A 45 -10.47 9.17 -12.88
CA TYR A 45 -9.90 8.67 -11.63
C TYR A 45 -10.19 7.18 -11.43
N ILE A 46 -11.45 6.74 -11.63
CA ILE A 46 -11.82 5.32 -11.57
C ILE A 46 -11.08 4.51 -12.63
N LEU A 47 -10.98 5.05 -13.85
CA LEU A 47 -10.25 4.40 -14.94
C LEU A 47 -8.78 4.15 -14.56
N PHE A 48 -8.07 5.18 -14.10
CA PHE A 48 -6.69 5.06 -13.64
C PHE A 48 -6.56 4.15 -12.42
N LEU A 49 -7.53 4.17 -11.50
CA LEU A 49 -7.54 3.29 -10.34
C LEU A 49 -7.67 1.82 -10.75
N LEU A 50 -8.46 1.51 -11.78
CA LEU A 50 -8.57 0.16 -12.33
C LEU A 50 -7.33 -0.26 -13.12
N PHE A 51 -6.71 0.64 -13.87
CA PHE A 51 -5.55 0.29 -14.71
C PHE A 51 -4.22 0.32 -13.97
N LEU A 52 -4.06 1.16 -12.95
CA LEU A 52 -2.82 1.29 -12.18
C LEU A 52 -3.00 0.73 -10.77
N GLY A 53 -4.07 1.07 -10.08
CA GLY A 53 -4.31 0.66 -8.69
C GLY A 53 -4.48 -0.86 -8.53
N LEU A 54 -5.36 -1.48 -9.32
CA LEU A 54 -5.59 -2.93 -9.27
C LEU A 54 -4.33 -3.78 -9.55
N PRO A 55 -3.54 -3.54 -10.61
CA PRO A 55 -2.35 -4.36 -10.85
C PRO A 55 -1.28 -4.12 -9.78
N ILE A 56 -1.09 -2.88 -9.32
CA ILE A 56 -0.12 -2.59 -8.24
C ILE A 56 -0.52 -3.32 -6.96
N MET A 57 -1.80 -3.23 -6.55
CA MET A 57 -2.33 -3.95 -5.39
C MET A 57 -2.17 -5.47 -5.56
N THR A 58 -2.50 -6.01 -6.73
CA THR A 58 -2.36 -7.46 -7.02
C THR A 58 -0.90 -7.90 -6.92
N MET A 59 0.04 -7.10 -7.41
CA MET A 59 1.47 -7.37 -7.31
C MET A 59 1.93 -7.34 -5.84
N GLU A 60 1.53 -6.33 -5.08
CA GLU A 60 1.88 -6.19 -3.67
C GLU A 60 1.34 -7.35 -2.83
N PHE A 61 0.07 -7.73 -3.02
CA PHE A 61 -0.52 -8.91 -2.38
C PHE A 61 0.19 -10.21 -2.80
N SER A 62 0.60 -10.34 -4.06
CA SER A 62 1.33 -11.52 -4.55
C SER A 62 2.72 -11.63 -3.90
N VAL A 63 3.46 -10.53 -3.83
CA VAL A 63 4.77 -10.46 -3.15
C VAL A 63 4.61 -10.75 -1.66
N GLY A 64 3.61 -10.18 -0.99
CA GLY A 64 3.30 -10.45 0.42
C GLY A 64 2.94 -11.92 0.69
N ARG A 65 2.15 -12.54 -0.20
CA ARG A 65 1.75 -13.96 -0.11
C ARG A 65 2.90 -14.92 -0.42
N ALA A 66 3.76 -14.58 -1.37
CA ALA A 66 4.94 -15.36 -1.74
C ALA A 66 6.03 -15.30 -0.66
N SER A 67 6.30 -14.12 -0.12
CA SER A 67 7.29 -13.92 0.93
C SER A 67 6.85 -14.50 2.28
N ARG A 68 5.59 -14.23 2.68
CA ARG A 68 5.11 -14.42 4.08
C ARG A 68 6.12 -13.98 5.13
N LYS A 69 6.92 -12.95 4.87
CA LYS A 69 7.87 -12.32 5.80
C LYS A 69 7.77 -10.79 5.70
N SER A 70 8.33 -10.08 6.68
CA SER A 70 8.41 -8.61 6.70
C SER A 70 8.98 -8.05 5.38
N PRO A 71 8.58 -6.86 4.90
CA PRO A 71 9.00 -6.30 3.61
C PRO A 71 10.52 -6.37 3.35
N VAL A 72 11.36 -6.13 4.36
CA VAL A 72 12.83 -6.27 4.20
C VAL A 72 13.25 -7.73 4.00
N LEU A 73 12.68 -8.65 4.79
CA LEU A 73 12.91 -10.08 4.68
C LEU A 73 12.26 -10.68 3.41
N ALA A 74 11.25 -10.02 2.85
CA ALA A 74 10.58 -10.40 1.60
C ALA A 74 11.52 -10.22 0.42
N TYR A 75 12.15 -9.05 0.31
CA TYR A 75 13.20 -8.82 -0.67
C TYR A 75 14.42 -9.71 -0.43
N ASN A 76 14.67 -10.14 0.82
CA ASN A 76 15.74 -11.11 1.11
C ASN A 76 15.47 -12.54 0.66
N VAL A 77 14.20 -12.98 0.68
CA VAL A 77 13.82 -14.37 0.34
C VAL A 77 13.45 -14.54 -1.13
N LEU A 78 12.91 -13.50 -1.77
CA LEU A 78 12.54 -13.53 -3.20
C LEU A 78 13.70 -13.24 -4.15
N GLU A 79 14.90 -12.95 -3.64
CA GLU A 79 16.06 -12.66 -4.47
C GLU A 79 16.59 -13.95 -5.14
N LYS A 80 16.82 -13.89 -6.45
CA LYS A 80 17.58 -14.93 -7.18
C LYS A 80 19.07 -14.73 -6.89
N PRO A 81 19.89 -15.80 -6.82
CA PRO A 81 21.32 -15.68 -6.58
C PRO A 81 21.97 -14.80 -7.66
N GLY A 82 22.48 -13.62 -7.27
CA GLY A 82 23.21 -12.68 -8.15
C GLY A 82 22.55 -11.31 -8.39
N GLN A 83 21.34 -11.04 -7.90
CA GLN A 83 20.69 -9.72 -7.98
C GLN A 83 20.77 -9.00 -6.63
N LYS A 84 20.83 -7.66 -6.56
CA LYS A 84 20.96 -6.87 -5.30
C LYS A 84 19.67 -6.09 -4.96
N TRP A 85 18.53 -6.74 -5.03
CA TRP A 85 17.20 -6.20 -4.73
C TRP A 85 16.97 -5.92 -3.23
N HIS A 86 17.82 -6.47 -2.34
CA HIS A 86 17.81 -6.15 -0.92
C HIS A 86 17.91 -4.63 -0.62
N LEU A 87 18.56 -3.85 -1.49
CA LEU A 87 18.72 -2.40 -1.33
C LEU A 87 17.38 -1.65 -1.45
N HIS A 88 16.48 -2.11 -2.31
CA HIS A 88 15.14 -1.53 -2.45
C HIS A 88 14.28 -1.76 -1.20
N GLY A 89 14.44 -2.91 -0.54
CA GLY A 89 13.79 -3.18 0.74
C GLY A 89 14.23 -2.21 1.86
N TYR A 90 15.51 -1.82 1.88
CA TYR A 90 16.04 -0.86 2.85
C TYR A 90 15.54 0.57 2.55
N LEU A 91 15.46 0.96 1.28
CA LEU A 91 14.86 2.23 0.85
C LEU A 91 13.37 2.33 1.22
N CYS A 92 12.59 1.27 1.02
CA CYS A 92 11.19 1.23 1.45
C CYS A 92 11.05 1.39 2.98
N LEU A 93 11.96 0.77 3.75
CA LEU A 93 11.95 0.89 5.21
C LEU A 93 12.26 2.33 5.65
N VAL A 94 13.30 2.95 5.10
CA VAL A 94 13.65 4.36 5.37
C VAL A 94 12.50 5.28 4.97
N GLY A 95 11.88 5.05 3.81
CA GLY A 95 10.70 5.80 3.36
C GLY A 95 9.53 5.71 4.35
N ASN A 96 9.24 4.51 4.86
CA ASN A 96 8.18 4.30 5.85
C ASN A 96 8.50 4.98 7.20
N TYR A 97 9.76 4.96 7.64
CA TYR A 97 10.19 5.67 8.85
C TYR A 97 10.05 7.20 8.71
N LEU A 98 10.45 7.76 7.55
CA LEU A 98 10.29 9.18 7.27
C LEU A 98 8.80 9.58 7.21
N LEU A 99 7.96 8.75 6.59
CA LEU A 99 6.51 8.94 6.58
C LEU A 99 5.93 8.95 7.99
N MET A 100 6.35 8.03 8.86
CA MET A 100 5.95 8.00 10.27
C MET A 100 6.36 9.27 11.02
N MET A 101 7.54 9.84 10.75
CA MET A 101 7.97 11.09 11.37
C MET A 101 7.04 12.24 11.01
N PHE A 102 6.68 12.38 9.72
CA PHE A 102 5.73 13.40 9.28
C PHE A 102 4.33 13.16 9.84
N TYR A 103 3.82 11.93 9.76
CA TYR A 103 2.47 11.61 10.21
C TYR A 103 2.28 11.76 11.72
N THR A 104 3.34 11.54 12.51
CA THR A 104 3.30 11.71 13.98
C THR A 104 3.43 13.18 14.37
N SER A 105 4.18 13.99 13.61
CA SER A 105 4.29 15.44 13.85
C SER A 105 3.00 16.21 13.53
N VAL A 106 2.09 15.60 12.76
CA VAL A 106 0.73 16.11 12.52
C VAL A 106 -0.18 15.52 13.60
N THR A 107 0.01 15.98 14.85
CA THR A 107 -1.01 15.93 15.91
C THR A 107 -1.42 17.35 16.25
#